data_AF-A0A8T5USJ8-F1
#
_entry.id   AF-A0A8T5USJ8-F1
#
_cell.length_a   1.000
_cell.length_b   1.000
_cell.length_c   1.000
_cell.angle_alpha   90.00
_cell.angle_beta   90.00
_cell.angle_gamma   90.00
#
_symmetry.space_group_name_H-M   'P 1'
#
loop_
_entity.id
_entity.type
_entity.pdbx_description
1 polymer ?
#
loop_
_entity_poly.entity_id
_entity_poly.type
_entity_poly.pdbx_seq_one_letter_code
_entity_poly.pdbx_strand_id
1 'polypeptide(L)'
;MPNKDKQKPKRVNIKKERQRLIKEKRKSHPEQEINLDKKSTKKIDIRLEKETKLYWIRALTAVLSGLIGRLLFGIFGFWLFIWMLCFWFLTPFFVSFIILKYQYDKEEWNWKNIIKPGIGIYFLLFMIVTVVTHTFLAFL
;
A
#
# COMPACT_ATOMS: atom_id res chain seq x y z
N MET A 1 -40.95 65.02 18.30
CA MET A 1 -40.18 64.43 17.19
C MET A 1 -39.16 63.46 17.77
N PRO A 2 -39.23 62.14 17.53
CA PRO A 2 -38.17 61.21 17.92
C PRO A 2 -37.26 60.85 16.73
N ASN A 3 -35.96 60.86 16.98
CA ASN A 3 -34.86 60.70 16.03
C ASN A 3 -34.72 59.23 15.58
N LYS A 4 -34.69 58.99 14.25
CA LYS A 4 -34.50 57.66 13.64
C LYS A 4 -33.01 57.43 13.34
N ASP A 5 -32.23 57.05 14.35
CA ASP A 5 -30.87 56.57 14.12
C ASP A 5 -30.86 55.10 13.71
N LYS A 6 -30.77 54.91 12.39
CA LYS A 6 -30.66 53.63 11.69
C LYS A 6 -29.38 52.91 12.13
N GLN A 7 -29.51 51.84 12.92
CA GLN A 7 -28.43 50.89 13.17
C GLN A 7 -28.01 50.22 11.86
N LYS A 8 -26.84 50.60 11.33
CA LYS A 8 -26.22 49.92 10.17
C LYS A 8 -25.66 48.56 10.60
N PRO A 9 -25.91 47.47 9.85
CA PRO A 9 -25.32 46.17 10.16
C PRO A 9 -23.80 46.21 9.99
N LYS A 10 -23.06 45.86 11.04
CA LYS A 10 -21.60 45.70 11.02
C LYS A 10 -21.25 44.66 9.94
N ARG A 11 -20.43 45.06 8.95
CA ARG A 11 -19.87 44.12 7.96
C ARG A 11 -18.92 43.17 8.68
N VAL A 12 -19.42 42.01 9.10
CA VAL A 12 -18.58 41.00 9.74
C VAL A 12 -17.71 40.34 8.68
N ASN A 13 -16.40 40.37 8.89
CA ASN A 13 -15.46 39.75 7.96
C ASN A 13 -15.48 38.24 8.20
N ILE A 14 -16.30 37.53 7.41
CA ILE A 14 -16.58 36.08 7.52
C ILE A 14 -15.28 35.25 7.65
N LYS A 15 -14.20 35.68 6.99
CA LYS A 15 -12.90 35.01 7.04
C LYS A 15 -12.26 35.08 8.42
N LYS A 16 -12.34 36.23 9.11
CA LYS A 16 -11.81 36.41 10.48
C LYS A 16 -12.66 35.65 11.50
N GLU A 17 -13.97 35.60 11.31
CA GLU A 17 -14.87 34.90 12.23
C GLU A 17 -14.71 33.38 12.13
N ARG A 18 -14.59 32.83 10.92
CA ARG A 18 -14.24 31.41 10.73
C ARG A 18 -12.94 31.03 11.42
N GLN A 19 -11.91 31.87 11.32
CA GLN A 19 -10.62 31.60 11.98
C GLN A 19 -10.74 31.61 13.51
N ARG A 20 -11.56 32.50 14.09
CA ARG A 20 -11.82 32.51 15.53
C ARG A 20 -12.55 31.24 15.99
N LEU A 21 -13.61 30.86 15.29
CA LEU A 21 -14.39 29.66 15.60
C LEU A 21 -13.58 28.37 15.50
N ILE A 22 -12.68 28.25 14.52
CA ILE A 22 -11.75 27.11 14.41
C ILE A 22 -10.76 27.10 15.58
N LYS A 23 -10.23 28.27 15.96
CA LYS A 23 -9.26 28.40 17.05
C LYS A 23 -9.89 28.13 18.42
N GLU A 24 -11.16 28.49 18.62
CA GLU A 24 -11.97 28.13 19.80
C GLU A 24 -12.26 26.64 19.83
N LYS A 25 -12.72 26.05 18.72
CA LYS A 25 -12.92 24.59 18.63
C LYS A 25 -11.66 23.79 18.96
N ARG A 26 -10.49 24.26 18.52
CA ARG A 26 -9.19 23.63 18.85
C ARG A 26 -8.84 23.71 20.33
N LYS A 27 -9.20 24.80 21.00
CA LYS A 27 -8.99 24.96 22.45
C LYS A 27 -9.94 24.11 23.28
N SER A 28 -11.16 23.89 22.82
CA SER A 28 -12.17 23.12 23.56
C SER A 28 -12.00 21.60 23.45
N HIS A 29 -11.39 21.10 22.37
CA HIS A 29 -11.20 19.65 22.15
C HIS A 29 -9.79 19.26 21.70
N PRO A 30 -8.73 19.59 22.47
CA PRO A 30 -7.37 19.18 22.13
C PRO A 30 -7.21 17.65 22.12
N GLU A 31 -7.96 16.93 22.95
CA GLU A 31 -7.93 15.46 23.00
C GLU A 31 -8.46 14.80 21.73
N GLN A 32 -9.39 15.43 20.99
CA GLN A 32 -9.88 14.87 19.72
C GLN A 32 -8.82 14.97 18.62
N GLU A 33 -8.08 16.08 18.53
CA GLU A 33 -6.96 16.23 17.58
C GLU A 33 -5.81 15.26 17.93
N ILE A 34 -5.43 15.13 19.21
CA ILE A 34 -4.37 14.20 19.64
C ILE A 34 -4.75 12.74 19.37
N ASN A 35 -6.01 12.35 19.58
CA ASN A 35 -6.49 11.00 19.28
C ASN A 35 -6.63 10.73 17.77
N LEU A 36 -7.00 11.75 16.98
CA LEU A 36 -6.99 11.67 15.52
C LEU A 36 -5.58 11.48 14.97
N ASP A 37 -4.61 12.23 15.49
CA ASP A 37 -3.21 12.11 15.12
C ASP A 37 -2.67 10.73 15.49
N LYS A 38 -2.85 10.27 16.75
CA LYS A 38 -2.45 8.90 17.16
C LYS A 38 -3.11 7.81 16.32
N LYS A 39 -4.39 7.96 15.95
CA LYS A 39 -5.11 7.00 15.10
C LYS A 39 -4.57 7.01 13.67
N SER A 40 -4.18 8.17 13.16
CA SER A 40 -3.54 8.30 11.84
C SER A 40 -2.15 7.65 11.82
N THR A 41 -1.35 7.82 12.87
CA THR A 41 0.00 7.20 12.98
C THR A 41 -0.11 5.69 13.03
N LYS A 42 -1.02 5.15 13.86
CA LYS A 42 -1.30 3.71 13.91
C LYS A 42 -1.73 3.13 12.56
N LYS A 43 -2.55 3.86 11.78
CA LYS A 43 -2.94 3.41 10.44
C LYS A 43 -1.76 3.37 9.46
N ILE A 44 -0.84 4.34 9.57
CA ILE A 44 0.38 4.37 8.75
C ILE A 44 1.28 3.18 9.11
N ASP A 45 1.50 2.93 10.40
CA ASP A 45 2.34 1.81 10.87
C ASP A 45 1.79 0.46 10.43
N ILE A 46 0.47 0.25 10.58
CA ILE A 46 -0.20 -0.98 10.12
C ILE A 46 0.00 -1.15 8.61
N ARG A 47 -0.19 -0.09 7.82
CA ARG A 47 0.01 -0.16 6.37
C ARG A 47 1.45 -0.51 6.01
N LEU A 48 2.43 0.10 6.68
CA LEU A 48 3.84 -0.16 6.45
C LEU A 48 4.20 -1.62 6.75
N GLU A 49 3.66 -2.18 7.83
CA GLU A 49 3.86 -3.58 8.19
C GLU A 49 3.25 -4.54 7.14
N LYS A 50 2.05 -4.24 6.63
CA LYS A 50 1.40 -5.01 5.57
C LYS A 50 2.20 -4.98 4.27
N GLU A 51 2.66 -3.79 3.85
CA GLU A 51 3.48 -3.62 2.65
C GLU A 51 4.82 -4.37 2.78
N THR A 52 5.44 -4.34 3.96
CA THR A 52 6.68 -5.07 4.24
C THR A 52 6.47 -6.59 4.16
N LYS A 53 5.38 -7.12 4.73
CA LYS A 53 5.05 -8.55 4.61
C LYS A 53 4.84 -8.97 3.16
N LEU A 54 4.08 -8.18 2.39
CA LEU A 54 3.87 -8.42 0.96
C LEU A 54 5.18 -8.41 0.16
N TYR A 55 6.10 -7.51 0.50
CA TYR A 55 7.43 -7.43 -0.11
C TYR A 55 8.23 -8.72 0.11
N TRP A 56 8.30 -9.21 1.35
CA TRP A 56 8.99 -10.46 1.68
C TRP A 56 8.35 -11.68 1.02
N ILE A 57 7.02 -11.72 0.97
CA ILE A 57 6.32 -12.81 0.29
C ILE A 57 6.64 -12.80 -1.21
N ARG A 58 6.70 -11.62 -1.84
CA ARG A 58 7.15 -11.53 -3.24
C ARG A 58 8.58 -12.02 -3.43
N ALA A 59 9.49 -11.63 -2.56
CA ALA A 59 10.88 -12.10 -2.62
C ALA A 59 10.95 -13.64 -2.57
N LEU A 60 10.24 -14.25 -1.62
CA LEU A 60 10.19 -15.71 -1.50
C LEU A 60 9.56 -16.37 -2.73
N THR A 61 8.48 -15.80 -3.24
CA THR A 61 7.77 -16.32 -4.41
C THR A 61 8.65 -16.25 -5.67
N ALA A 62 9.44 -15.20 -5.83
CA ALA A 62 10.37 -15.08 -6.96
C ALA A 62 11.39 -16.21 -6.97
N VAL A 63 11.98 -16.49 -5.81
CA VAL A 63 12.95 -17.58 -5.64
C VAL A 63 12.30 -18.93 -5.96
N LEU A 64 11.12 -19.20 -5.37
CA LEU A 64 10.39 -20.45 -5.60
C LEU A 64 9.97 -20.60 -7.07
N SER A 65 9.44 -19.55 -7.68
CA SER A 65 9.01 -19.56 -9.08
C SER A 65 10.18 -19.85 -10.03
N GLY A 66 11.34 -19.23 -9.79
CA GLY A 66 12.55 -19.44 -10.59
C GLY A 66 13.09 -20.86 -10.46
N LEU A 67 13.16 -21.37 -9.23
CA LEU A 67 13.56 -22.76 -8.97
C LEU A 67 12.60 -23.75 -9.63
N ILE A 68 11.29 -23.62 -9.39
CA ILE A 68 10.28 -24.55 -9.92
C ILE A 68 10.27 -24.51 -11.45
N GLY A 69 10.24 -23.30 -12.04
CA GLY A 69 10.15 -23.12 -13.48
C GLY A 69 11.32 -23.75 -14.22
N ARG A 70 12.54 -23.61 -13.68
CA ARG A 70 13.75 -24.16 -14.32
C ARG A 70 14.04 -25.61 -13.92
N LEU A 71 13.92 -25.96 -12.64
CA LEU A 71 14.32 -27.27 -12.12
C LEU A 71 13.27 -28.35 -12.39
N LEU A 72 11.99 -28.06 -12.15
CA LEU A 72 10.92 -29.06 -12.29
C LEU A 72 10.35 -29.12 -13.71
N PHE A 73 10.17 -27.95 -14.34
CA PHE A 73 9.56 -27.87 -15.66
C PHE A 73 10.57 -27.67 -16.81
N GLY A 74 11.84 -27.43 -16.50
CA GLY A 74 12.89 -27.28 -17.51
C GLY A 74 12.71 -26.06 -18.44
N ILE A 75 11.85 -25.10 -18.09
CA ILE A 75 11.45 -24.01 -19.00
C ILE A 75 12.60 -23.02 -19.21
N PHE A 76 12.72 -22.45 -20.41
CA PHE A 76 13.75 -21.49 -20.78
C PHE A 76 13.22 -20.34 -21.66
N GLY A 77 13.97 -19.23 -21.69
CA GLY A 77 13.71 -18.08 -22.56
C GLY A 77 12.33 -17.46 -22.35
N PHE A 78 11.58 -17.29 -23.44
CA PHE A 78 10.28 -16.62 -23.45
C PHE A 78 9.21 -17.35 -22.61
N TRP A 79 9.22 -18.68 -22.59
CA TRP A 79 8.27 -19.46 -21.80
C TRP A 79 8.47 -19.28 -20.30
N LEU A 80 9.73 -19.10 -19.88
CA LEU A 80 10.08 -18.85 -18.49
C LEU A 80 9.64 -17.43 -18.06
N PHE A 81 9.66 -16.48 -19.00
CA PHE A 81 9.11 -15.15 -18.77
C PHE A 81 7.58 -15.19 -18.58
N ILE A 82 6.85 -15.97 -19.41
CA ILE A 82 5.41 -16.18 -19.20
C ILE A 82 5.14 -16.85 -17.85
N TRP A 83 5.93 -17.86 -17.49
CA TRP A 83 5.85 -18.54 -16.20
C TRP A 83 5.98 -17.57 -15.02
N MET A 84 7.00 -16.71 -15.07
CA MET A 84 7.20 -15.66 -14.09
C MET A 84 6.00 -14.72 -14.00
N LEU A 85 5.44 -14.28 -15.14
CA LEU A 85 4.26 -13.39 -15.15
C LEU A 85 3.05 -14.07 -14.51
N CYS A 86 2.80 -15.34 -14.79
CA CYS A 86 1.72 -16.10 -14.16
C CYS A 86 1.86 -16.07 -12.63
N PHE A 87 3.04 -16.39 -12.10
CA PHE A 87 3.29 -16.33 -10.66
C PHE A 87 3.17 -14.91 -10.10
N TRP A 88 3.63 -13.91 -10.83
CA TRP A 88 3.55 -12.53 -10.41
C TRP A 88 2.10 -12.05 -10.24
N PHE A 89 1.20 -12.45 -11.15
CA PHE A 89 -0.22 -12.12 -11.05
C PHE A 89 -0.96 -13.01 -10.06
N LEU A 90 -0.78 -14.34 -10.06
CA LEU A 90 -1.57 -15.24 -9.22
C LEU A 90 -1.21 -15.14 -7.73
N THR A 91 0.08 -15.05 -7.41
CA THR A 91 0.55 -15.12 -6.02
C THR A 91 -0.05 -14.05 -5.11
N PRO A 92 -0.08 -12.75 -5.45
CA PRO A 92 -0.68 -11.76 -4.58
C PRO A 92 -2.15 -12.06 -4.25
N PHE A 93 -2.94 -12.61 -5.19
CA PHE A 93 -4.31 -13.04 -4.89
C PHE A 93 -4.31 -14.20 -3.90
N PHE A 94 -3.53 -15.25 -4.16
CA PHE A 94 -3.43 -16.41 -3.28
C PHE A 94 -3.02 -16.02 -1.85
N VAL A 95 -1.99 -15.19 -1.72
CA VAL A 95 -1.46 -14.72 -0.44
C VAL A 95 -2.50 -13.89 0.33
N SER A 96 -3.20 -12.99 -0.37
CA SER A 96 -4.22 -12.15 0.25
C SER A 96 -5.40 -12.97 0.80
N PHE A 97 -5.86 -13.99 0.07
CA PHE A 97 -7.03 -14.78 0.46
C PHE A 97 -6.69 -15.92 1.43
N ILE A 98 -5.61 -16.67 1.20
CA ILE A 98 -5.32 -17.90 1.93
C ILE A 98 -4.44 -17.65 3.15
N ILE A 99 -3.38 -16.84 3.00
CA ILE A 99 -2.38 -16.66 4.05
C ILE A 99 -2.80 -15.56 5.01
N LEU A 100 -3.06 -14.37 4.47
CA LEU A 100 -3.32 -13.19 5.29
C LEU A 100 -4.78 -13.10 5.72
N LYS A 101 -5.68 -13.91 5.12
CA LYS A 101 -7.13 -13.93 5.36
C LYS A 101 -7.67 -12.52 5.60
N TYR A 102 -7.24 -11.56 4.76
CA TYR A 102 -7.64 -10.18 4.97
C TYR A 102 -9.17 -10.14 4.92
N GLN A 103 -9.78 -9.59 5.97
CA GLN A 103 -11.19 -9.21 5.88
C GLN A 103 -11.29 -8.26 4.69
N TYR A 104 -12.13 -8.63 3.73
CA TYR A 104 -12.24 -7.92 2.46
C TYR A 104 -12.67 -6.46 2.73
N ASP A 105 -11.71 -5.54 2.68
CA ASP A 105 -11.94 -4.10 2.82
C ASP A 105 -11.71 -3.45 1.46
N LYS A 106 -12.79 -2.91 0.86
CA LYS A 106 -12.76 -2.31 -0.48
C LYS A 106 -11.75 -1.17 -0.61
N GLU A 107 -11.43 -0.47 0.49
CA GLU A 107 -10.46 0.63 0.48
C GLU A 107 -9.01 0.12 0.43
N GLU A 108 -8.71 -1.00 1.08
CA GLU A 108 -7.37 -1.62 1.02
C GLU A 108 -7.18 -2.42 -0.28
N TRP A 109 -8.25 -2.99 -0.83
CA TRP A 109 -8.23 -3.86 -2.00
C TRP A 109 -8.21 -3.11 -3.33
N ASN A 110 -7.17 -2.29 -3.53
CA ASN A 110 -6.87 -1.70 -4.83
C ASN A 110 -5.77 -2.51 -5.52
N TRP A 111 -6.04 -2.99 -6.74
CA TRP A 111 -5.10 -3.77 -7.56
C TRP A 111 -3.71 -3.10 -7.64
N LYS A 112 -3.67 -1.77 -7.66
CA LYS A 112 -2.42 -1.00 -7.65
C LYS A 112 -1.62 -1.21 -6.37
N ASN A 113 -2.26 -1.25 -5.20
CA ASN A 113 -1.61 -1.44 -3.91
C ASN A 113 -1.13 -2.88 -3.72
N ILE A 114 -1.77 -3.84 -4.38
CA ILE A 114 -1.40 -5.26 -4.30
C ILE A 114 -0.25 -5.57 -5.27
N ILE A 115 -0.28 -4.99 -6.47
CA ILE A 115 0.66 -5.34 -7.56
C ILE A 115 1.98 -4.57 -7.47
N LYS A 116 1.95 -3.30 -7.07
CA LYS A 116 3.13 -2.43 -7.06
C LYS A 116 4.23 -2.82 -6.06
N PRO A 117 3.94 -3.20 -4.80
CA PRO A 117 4.98 -3.32 -3.78
C PRO A 117 5.97 -4.43 -4.10
N GLY A 118 7.27 -4.16 -4.24
CA GLY A 118 8.25 -5.23 -4.44
C GLY A 118 8.23 -5.89 -5.82
N ILE A 119 7.78 -5.17 -6.86
CA ILE A 119 7.92 -5.61 -8.25
C ILE A 119 9.41 -5.81 -8.64
N GLY A 120 10.25 -4.85 -8.28
CA GLY A 120 11.67 -4.87 -8.64
C GLY A 120 12.41 -6.03 -7.99
N ILE A 121 12.19 -6.26 -6.69
CA ILE A 121 12.83 -7.37 -5.97
C ILE A 121 12.37 -8.73 -6.52
N TYR A 122 11.11 -8.84 -6.91
CA TYR A 122 10.57 -10.06 -7.51
C TYR A 122 11.30 -10.40 -8.81
N PHE A 123 11.38 -9.45 -9.74
CA PHE A 123 12.08 -9.64 -11.00
C PHE A 123 13.57 -9.94 -10.81
N LEU A 124 14.24 -9.18 -9.92
CA LEU A 124 15.67 -9.32 -9.69
C LEU A 124 16.03 -10.69 -9.08
N LEU A 125 15.33 -11.11 -8.03
CA LEU A 125 15.58 -12.42 -7.41
C LEU A 125 15.24 -13.57 -8.35
N PHE A 126 14.13 -13.46 -9.09
CA PHE A 126 13.78 -14.46 -10.09
C PHE A 126 14.89 -14.63 -11.13
N MET A 127 15.41 -13.53 -11.67
CA MET A 127 16.49 -13.54 -12.65
C MET A 127 17.76 -14.16 -12.08
N ILE A 128 18.22 -13.72 -10.91
CA ILE A 128 19.43 -14.24 -10.26
C ILE A 128 19.30 -15.75 -10.03
N VAL A 129 18.21 -16.17 -9.38
CA VAL A 129 17.99 -17.59 -9.06
C VAL A 129 17.94 -18.42 -10.33
N THR A 130 17.19 -17.97 -11.33
CA THR A 130 17.03 -18.78 -12.54
C THR A 130 18.30 -18.87 -13.36
N VAL A 131 19.08 -17.79 -13.46
CA VAL A 131 20.41 -17.82 -14.11
C VAL A 131 21.33 -18.76 -13.36
N VAL A 132 21.42 -18.64 -12.03
CA VAL A 132 22.26 -19.52 -11.20
C VAL A 132 21.85 -20.99 -11.39
N THR A 133 20.55 -21.31 -11.26
CA THR A 133 20.04 -22.66 -11.45
C THR A 133 20.28 -23.17 -12.87
N HIS A 134 20.08 -22.33 -13.89
CA HIS A 134 20.34 -22.70 -15.28
C HIS A 134 21.81 -23.02 -15.51
N THR A 135 22.72 -22.18 -15.01
CA THR A 135 24.17 -22.40 -15.11
C THR A 135 24.58 -23.69 -14.42
N PHE A 136 24.11 -23.94 -13.19
CA PHE A 136 24.40 -25.21 -12.50
C PHE A 136 23.92 -26.42 -13.31
N LEU A 137 22.71 -26.38 -13.85
CA LEU A 137 22.16 -27.48 -14.67
C LEU A 137 22.83 -27.65 -16.03
N ALA A 138 23.42 -26.59 -16.59
CA ALA A 138 24.12 -26.66 -17.88
C ALA A 138 25.55 -27.21 -17.76
N PHE A 139 26.14 -27.11 -16.56
CA PHE A 139 27.50 -27.60 -16.26
C PHE A 139 27.53 -28.97 -15.58
N LEU A 140 26.39 -29.47 -15.12
CA LEU A 140 26.19 -30.83 -14.60
C LEU A 140 25.86 -31.79 -15.74
#